data_AF-A0A2H1WXY5-F1
#
_entry.id   AF-A0A2H1WXY5-F1
#
_cell.length_a   1.000
_cell.length_b   1.000
_cell.length_c   1.000
_cell.angle_alpha   90.00
_cell.angle_beta   90.00
_cell.angle_gamma   90.00
#
_symmetry.space_group_name_H-M   'P 1'
#
loop_
_entity.id
_entity.type
_entity.pdbx_description
1 polymer ?
#
loop_
_entity_poly.entity_id
_entity_poly.type
_entity_poly.pdbx_seq_one_letter_code
_entity_poly.pdbx_strand_id
1 'polypeptide(L)'
;MDLHRPVDPNKTYEELTSEEKLRYDHQKLHEMHKGHESMHTTMVMILIVTLVVAQLIVMEWKKRHYRSYAFFTMVAMWSIPVLMSVKNQWWRFITIWSIFTMLTAVVIRKSTNRPMSVTTPRLVYKWFYLIYKVSCFLGVVGYILMMLTFLGVNLLFGQKPQQWMDVALMLLFYGLYFGVLGRDVAEYCTDKMAASIGYYTQEGMPTRQLDSNVCAVCGNQLLVNVNEEGVLENTYKLTCGHVFHEFCIRGWCIVGKKQTCPYCKEKVDLKRMFTNPWDRPHILYGQLLDWIRWLVAWQPLILFLAQGINWLFGLE
;
A
#
# COMPACT_ATOMS: atom_id res chain seq x y z
N MET A 1 -18.81 -16.18 -41.06
CA MET A 1 -19.76 -16.90 -40.19
C MET A 1 -20.79 -15.88 -39.73
N ASP A 2 -22.04 -16.04 -40.14
CA ASP A 2 -23.09 -15.04 -39.90
C ASP A 2 -23.70 -15.25 -38.51
N LEU A 3 -23.34 -14.36 -37.57
CA LEU A 3 -23.76 -14.38 -36.17
C LEU A 3 -25.23 -13.98 -35.98
N HIS A 4 -25.87 -13.42 -37.01
CA HIS A 4 -27.27 -12.97 -36.96
C HIS A 4 -28.27 -13.98 -37.53
N ARG A 5 -27.80 -15.15 -37.99
CA ARG A 5 -28.69 -16.22 -38.44
C ARG A 5 -29.49 -16.76 -37.23
N PRO A 6 -30.84 -16.78 -37.29
CA PRO A 6 -31.66 -17.25 -36.17
C PRO A 6 -31.35 -18.71 -35.86
N VAL A 7 -31.24 -19.02 -34.57
CA VAL A 7 -31.12 -20.39 -34.07
C VAL A 7 -32.49 -21.06 -34.13
N ASP A 8 -32.52 -22.33 -34.53
CA ASP A 8 -33.76 -23.09 -34.69
C ASP A 8 -34.46 -23.26 -33.32
N PRO A 9 -35.68 -22.72 -33.13
CA PRO A 9 -36.35 -22.67 -31.82
C PRO A 9 -36.76 -24.04 -31.27
N ASN A 10 -36.70 -25.09 -32.08
CA ASN A 10 -37.09 -26.44 -31.70
C ASN A 10 -35.97 -27.29 -31.07
N LYS A 11 -34.72 -26.80 -31.03
CA LYS A 11 -33.60 -27.50 -30.39
C LYS A 11 -33.42 -27.06 -28.94
N THR A 12 -33.23 -28.00 -28.03
CA THR A 12 -32.88 -27.69 -26.65
C THR A 12 -31.41 -27.22 -26.54
N TYR A 13 -31.06 -26.43 -25.52
CA TYR A 13 -29.72 -25.86 -25.38
C TYR A 13 -28.60 -26.92 -25.37
N GLU A 14 -28.89 -28.12 -24.87
CA GLU A 14 -27.95 -29.24 -24.84
C GLU A 14 -27.70 -29.85 -26.22
N GLU A 15 -28.67 -29.75 -27.14
CA GLU A 15 -28.61 -30.24 -28.52
C GLU A 15 -27.96 -29.24 -29.50
N LEU A 16 -27.65 -28.02 -29.04
CA LEU A 16 -26.97 -27.01 -29.83
C LEU A 16 -25.48 -27.35 -29.97
N THR A 17 -24.97 -27.30 -31.20
CA THR A 17 -23.53 -27.30 -31.47
C THR A 17 -22.84 -26.12 -30.77
N SER A 18 -21.53 -26.21 -30.53
CA SER A 18 -20.75 -25.13 -29.88
C SER A 18 -20.91 -23.77 -30.58
N GLU A 19 -21.04 -23.77 -31.91
CA GLU A 19 -21.28 -22.57 -32.71
C GLU A 19 -22.72 -22.05 -32.63
N GLU A 20 -23.71 -22.93 -32.46
CA GLU A 20 -25.10 -22.55 -32.22
C GLU A 20 -25.29 -22.00 -30.79
N LYS A 21 -24.58 -22.55 -29.78
CA LYS A 21 -24.56 -22.01 -28.41
C LYS A 21 -24.02 -20.59 -28.36
N LEU A 22 -22.88 -20.33 -29.02
CA LEU A 22 -22.30 -18.98 -29.10
C LEU A 22 -23.25 -17.98 -29.77
N ARG A 23 -23.96 -18.38 -30.83
CA ARG A 23 -24.95 -17.54 -31.51
C ARG A 23 -26.20 -17.30 -30.66
N TYR A 24 -26.68 -18.34 -29.97
CA TYR A 24 -27.78 -18.24 -29.02
C TYR A 24 -27.43 -17.29 -27.87
N ASP A 25 -26.25 -17.43 -27.26
CA ASP A 25 -25.79 -16.56 -26.19
C ASP A 25 -25.58 -15.12 -26.67
N HIS A 26 -25.07 -14.93 -27.89
CA HIS A 26 -24.94 -13.60 -28.52
C HIS A 26 -26.30 -12.95 -28.83
N GLN A 27 -27.27 -13.72 -29.33
CA GLN A 27 -28.64 -13.24 -29.57
C GLN A 27 -29.36 -12.91 -28.27
N LYS A 28 -29.25 -13.77 -27.26
CA LYS A 28 -29.78 -13.55 -25.91
C LYS A 28 -29.14 -12.33 -25.24
N LEU A 29 -27.84 -12.13 -25.41
CA LEU A 29 -27.14 -10.91 -24.98
C LEU A 29 -27.74 -9.69 -25.69
N HIS A 30 -27.87 -9.70 -27.02
CA HIS A 30 -28.45 -8.57 -27.75
C HIS A 30 -29.92 -8.31 -27.42
N GLU A 31 -30.72 -9.34 -27.14
CA GLU A 31 -32.10 -9.22 -26.68
C GLU A 31 -32.19 -8.63 -25.28
N MET A 32 -31.33 -9.05 -24.35
CA MET A 32 -31.19 -8.42 -23.03
C MET A 32 -30.77 -6.94 -23.13
N HIS A 33 -30.03 -6.56 -24.18
CA HIS A 33 -29.60 -5.18 -24.43
C HIS A 33 -30.54 -4.38 -25.36
N LYS A 34 -31.59 -5.01 -25.92
CA LYS A 34 -32.48 -4.35 -26.89
C LYS A 34 -33.39 -3.37 -26.17
N GLY A 35 -33.08 -2.07 -26.29
CA GLY A 35 -33.78 -0.98 -25.58
C GLY A 35 -33.11 -0.54 -24.27
N HIS A 36 -31.99 -1.18 -23.88
CA HIS A 36 -31.22 -0.86 -22.66
C HIS A 36 -30.01 0.04 -22.92
N GLU A 37 -29.71 0.39 -24.17
CA GLU A 37 -28.56 1.24 -24.54
C GLU A 37 -28.63 2.66 -23.94
N SER A 38 -29.84 3.23 -23.82
CA SER A 38 -30.05 4.52 -23.15
C SER A 38 -29.72 4.43 -21.66
N MET A 39 -30.13 3.36 -20.99
CA MET A 39 -29.85 3.11 -19.56
C MET A 39 -28.36 2.86 -19.32
N HIS A 40 -27.70 2.06 -20.16
CA HIS A 40 -26.24 1.87 -20.08
C HIS A 40 -25.48 3.17 -20.32
N THR A 41 -25.93 3.99 -21.28
CA THR A 41 -25.32 5.31 -21.53
C THR A 41 -25.47 6.22 -20.30
N THR A 42 -26.65 6.24 -19.68
CA THR A 42 -26.89 7.01 -18.45
C THR A 42 -26.03 6.52 -17.29
N MET A 43 -25.93 5.19 -17.06
CA MET A 43 -25.06 4.61 -16.03
C MET A 43 -23.59 4.97 -16.22
N VAL A 44 -23.09 4.92 -17.47
CA VAL A 44 -21.69 5.26 -17.78
C VAL A 44 -21.44 6.76 -17.56
N MET A 45 -22.37 7.62 -17.95
CA MET A 45 -22.27 9.06 -17.69
C MET A 45 -22.25 9.36 -16.18
N ILE A 46 -23.13 8.73 -15.40
CA ILE A 46 -23.14 8.83 -13.94
C ILE A 46 -21.80 8.37 -13.37
N LEU A 47 -21.26 7.25 -13.83
CA LEU A 47 -19.97 6.73 -13.39
C LEU A 47 -18.83 7.72 -13.68
N ILE A 48 -18.75 8.29 -14.88
CA ILE A 48 -17.70 9.26 -15.25
C ILE A 48 -17.80 10.52 -14.39
N VAL A 49 -18.99 11.09 -14.24
CA VAL A 49 -19.21 12.27 -13.39
C VAL A 49 -18.84 11.97 -11.94
N THR A 50 -19.26 10.82 -11.41
CA THR A 50 -18.94 10.38 -10.05
C THR A 50 -17.44 10.21 -9.86
N LEU A 51 -16.73 9.62 -10.82
CA LEU A 51 -15.26 9.47 -10.79
C LEU A 51 -14.55 10.82 -10.73
N VAL A 52 -14.94 11.77 -11.59
CA VAL A 52 -14.32 13.11 -11.62
C VAL A 52 -14.59 13.87 -10.32
N VAL A 53 -15.84 13.91 -9.86
CA VAL A 53 -16.22 14.59 -8.62
C VAL A 53 -15.51 13.98 -7.42
N ALA A 54 -15.50 12.64 -7.32
CA ALA A 54 -14.80 11.96 -6.24
C ALA A 54 -13.29 12.26 -6.25
N GLN A 55 -12.65 12.27 -7.42
CA GLN A 55 -11.23 12.63 -7.51
C GLN A 55 -10.97 14.05 -6.99
N LEU A 56 -11.79 15.04 -7.34
CA LEU A 56 -11.65 16.41 -6.83
C LEU A 56 -11.80 16.47 -5.30
N ILE A 57 -12.82 15.80 -4.75
CA ILE A 57 -13.05 15.73 -3.30
C ILE A 57 -11.86 15.10 -2.59
N VAL A 58 -11.35 13.97 -3.10
CA VAL A 58 -10.22 13.26 -2.51
C VAL A 58 -8.94 14.09 -2.56
N MET A 59 -8.69 14.80 -3.67
CA MET A 59 -7.55 15.69 -3.79
C MET A 59 -7.61 16.85 -2.80
N GLU A 60 -8.77 17.50 -2.67
CA GLU A 60 -8.95 18.59 -1.70
C GLU A 60 -8.88 18.09 -0.26
N TRP A 61 -9.42 16.90 0.02
CA TRP A 61 -9.30 16.26 1.34
C TRP A 61 -7.84 15.97 1.69
N LYS A 62 -7.06 15.42 0.75
CA LYS A 62 -5.61 15.17 0.93
C LYS A 62 -4.84 16.46 1.23
N LYS A 63 -5.17 17.57 0.57
CA LYS A 63 -4.52 18.88 0.80
C LYS A 63 -4.88 19.49 2.15
N ARG A 64 -6.17 19.53 2.49
CA ARG A 64 -6.66 20.26 3.68
C ARG A 64 -6.51 19.46 4.98
N HIS A 65 -6.77 18.15 4.93
CA HIS A 65 -6.75 17.28 6.11
C HIS A 65 -6.00 15.97 5.85
N TYR A 66 -4.71 16.07 5.54
CA TYR A 66 -3.84 14.92 5.25
C TYR A 66 -3.92 13.80 6.30
N ARG A 67 -3.94 14.14 7.59
CA ARG A 67 -3.98 13.14 8.69
C ARG A 67 -5.26 12.29 8.67
N SER A 68 -6.40 12.93 8.41
CA SER A 68 -7.69 12.24 8.31
C SER A 68 -7.74 11.37 7.05
N TYR A 69 -7.31 11.93 5.91
CA TYR A 69 -7.19 11.22 4.64
C TYR A 69 -6.29 9.98 4.75
N ALA A 70 -5.11 10.11 5.37
CA ALA A 70 -4.16 9.02 5.53
C ALA A 70 -4.72 7.91 6.43
N PHE A 71 -5.35 8.27 7.55
CA PHE A 71 -5.98 7.29 8.44
C PHE A 71 -7.14 6.55 7.74
N PHE A 72 -8.03 7.28 7.06
CA PHE A 72 -9.14 6.68 6.32
C PHE A 72 -8.64 5.74 5.22
N THR A 73 -7.66 6.18 4.43
CA THR A 73 -7.09 5.37 3.35
C THR A 73 -6.40 4.11 3.90
N MET A 74 -5.68 4.23 5.02
CA MET A 74 -5.06 3.07 5.68
C MET A 74 -6.10 2.04 6.13
N VAL A 75 -7.21 2.48 6.74
CA VAL A 75 -8.32 1.60 7.14
C VAL A 75 -8.97 0.94 5.93
N ALA A 76 -9.26 1.72 4.89
CA ALA A 76 -9.86 1.22 3.65
C ALA A 76 -8.97 0.17 2.95
N MET A 77 -7.66 0.41 2.88
CA MET A 77 -6.67 -0.55 2.35
C MET A 77 -6.61 -1.85 3.17
N TRP A 78 -6.90 -1.77 4.47
CA TRP A 78 -6.93 -2.92 5.37
C TRP A 78 -8.22 -3.73 5.23
N SER A 79 -9.38 -3.06 5.09
CA SER A 79 -10.70 -3.69 5.12
C SER A 79 -11.19 -4.18 3.76
N ILE A 80 -11.09 -3.37 2.70
CA ILE A 80 -11.71 -3.65 1.39
C ILE A 80 -11.21 -4.98 0.79
N PRO A 81 -9.88 -5.24 0.68
CA PRO A 81 -9.40 -6.49 0.09
C PRO A 81 -9.81 -7.73 0.87
N VAL A 82 -9.95 -7.62 2.20
CA VAL A 82 -10.39 -8.75 3.04
C VAL A 82 -11.88 -9.00 2.88
N LEU A 83 -12.71 -7.97 2.87
CA LEU A 83 -14.15 -8.11 2.61
C LEU A 83 -14.41 -8.80 1.27
N MET A 84 -13.68 -8.37 0.23
CA MET A 84 -13.73 -9.02 -1.09
C MET A 84 -13.23 -10.48 -1.03
N SER A 85 -12.14 -10.73 -0.32
CA SER A 85 -11.57 -12.08 -0.20
C SER A 85 -12.46 -13.04 0.55
N VAL A 86 -13.19 -12.58 1.57
CA VAL A 86 -14.19 -13.38 2.31
C VAL A 86 -15.37 -13.70 1.40
N LYS A 87 -15.89 -12.71 0.66
CA LYS A 87 -16.97 -12.94 -0.31
C LYS A 87 -16.59 -13.96 -1.38
N ASN A 88 -15.35 -13.91 -1.87
CA ASN A 88 -14.85 -14.78 -2.94
C ASN A 88 -14.16 -16.07 -2.43
N GLN A 89 -14.16 -16.32 -1.12
CA GLN A 89 -13.55 -17.51 -0.49
C GLN A 89 -12.06 -17.69 -0.80
N TRP A 90 -11.30 -16.59 -0.87
CA TRP A 90 -9.86 -16.59 -1.14
C TRP A 90 -9.04 -16.85 0.14
N TRP A 91 -9.11 -18.08 0.63
CA TRP A 91 -8.50 -18.50 1.91
C TRP A 91 -7.00 -18.20 2.02
N ARG A 92 -6.23 -18.39 0.94
CA ARG A 92 -4.78 -18.14 0.92
C ARG A 92 -4.44 -16.70 1.31
N PHE A 93 -5.14 -15.72 0.74
CA PHE A 93 -4.92 -14.31 1.05
C PHE A 93 -5.32 -14.00 2.49
N ILE A 94 -6.48 -14.51 2.93
CA ILE A 94 -6.99 -14.30 4.28
C ILE A 94 -5.97 -14.79 5.32
N THR A 95 -5.42 -16.00 5.16
CA THR A 95 -4.42 -16.54 6.10
C THR A 95 -3.17 -15.67 6.18
N ILE A 96 -2.57 -15.30 5.04
CA ILE A 96 -1.35 -14.47 5.00
C ILE A 96 -1.63 -13.10 5.61
N TRP A 97 -2.77 -12.50 5.24
CA TRP A 97 -3.18 -11.20 5.74
C TRP A 97 -3.43 -11.21 7.25
N SER A 98 -4.05 -12.26 7.78
CA SER A 98 -4.31 -12.40 9.22
C SER A 98 -3.00 -12.51 10.01
N ILE A 99 -2.04 -13.29 9.53
CA ILE A 99 -0.70 -13.39 10.15
C ILE A 99 0.01 -12.03 10.11
N PHE A 100 0.05 -11.38 8.94
CA PHE A 100 0.64 -10.04 8.80
C PHE A 100 -0.01 -9.02 9.74
N THR A 101 -1.34 -9.06 9.84
CA THR A 101 -2.12 -8.15 10.69
C THR A 101 -1.86 -8.39 12.16
N MET A 102 -1.83 -9.66 12.60
CA MET A 102 -1.53 -10.00 13.99
C MET A 102 -0.12 -9.52 14.38
N LEU A 103 0.90 -9.82 13.58
CA LEU A 103 2.28 -9.41 13.85
C LEU A 103 2.43 -7.89 13.86
N THR A 104 1.81 -7.20 12.90
CA THR A 104 1.83 -5.74 12.83
C THR A 104 1.07 -5.11 14.00
N ALA A 105 -0.05 -5.69 14.45
CA ALA A 105 -0.80 -5.22 15.61
C ALA A 105 0.03 -5.29 16.90
N VAL A 106 0.85 -6.34 17.08
CA VAL A 106 1.78 -6.43 18.22
C VAL A 106 2.81 -5.29 18.19
N VAL A 107 3.36 -4.98 17.01
CA VAL A 107 4.31 -3.88 16.82
C VAL A 107 3.64 -2.53 17.10
N ILE A 108 2.43 -2.30 16.59
CA ILE A 108 1.64 -1.09 16.84
C ILE A 108 1.39 -0.92 18.35
N ARG A 109 0.95 -1.99 19.03
CA ARG A 109 0.69 -1.98 20.47
C ARG A 109 1.94 -1.57 21.24
N LYS A 110 3.09 -2.17 20.92
CA LYS A 110 4.37 -1.84 21.57
C LYS A 110 4.78 -0.38 21.34
N SER A 111 4.53 0.17 20.15
CA SER A 111 4.82 1.58 19.81
C SER A 111 3.84 2.60 20.44
N THR A 112 2.67 2.15 20.89
CA THR A 112 1.62 3.01 21.46
C THR A 112 1.65 3.03 23.00
N ASN A 113 2.21 1.99 23.62
CA ASN A 113 2.34 1.91 25.08
C ASN A 113 3.14 3.10 25.64
N ARG A 114 2.63 3.73 26.70
CA ARG A 114 3.29 4.81 27.41
C ARG A 114 3.56 4.40 28.86
N PRO A 115 4.80 4.51 29.38
CA PRO A 115 6.02 4.92 28.69
C PRO A 115 6.52 3.84 27.70
N MET A 116 7.13 4.26 26.59
CA MET A 116 7.73 3.32 25.64
C MET A 116 9.02 2.71 26.19
N SER A 117 9.23 1.41 25.97
CA SER A 117 10.52 0.76 26.23
C SER A 117 11.58 1.25 25.25
N VAL A 118 12.83 1.36 25.72
CA VAL A 118 14.00 1.77 24.94
C VAL A 118 14.31 0.86 23.74
N THR A 119 13.89 -0.40 23.79
CA THR A 119 14.07 -1.37 22.69
C THR A 119 13.02 -1.25 21.59
N THR A 120 11.90 -0.57 21.86
CA THR A 120 10.74 -0.52 20.96
C THR A 120 11.06 0.11 19.60
N PRO A 121 11.72 1.28 19.51
CA PRO A 121 11.99 1.91 18.21
C PRO A 121 12.83 1.03 17.29
N ARG A 122 13.81 0.31 17.86
CA ARG A 122 14.63 -0.63 17.11
C ARG A 122 13.81 -1.80 16.57
N LEU A 123 12.91 -2.36 17.38
CA LEU A 123 12.01 -3.44 16.94
C LEU A 123 11.10 -2.97 15.80
N VAL A 124 10.48 -1.79 15.95
CA VAL A 124 9.58 -1.19 14.95
C VAL A 124 10.31 -1.01 13.62
N TYR A 125 11.49 -0.39 13.63
CA TYR A 125 12.25 -0.18 12.39
C TYR A 125 12.74 -1.49 11.77
N LYS A 126 13.19 -2.47 12.56
CA LYS A 126 13.58 -3.80 12.04
C LYS A 126 12.39 -4.52 11.38
N TRP A 127 11.22 -4.50 12.00
CA TRP A 127 10.01 -5.12 11.46
C TRP A 127 9.62 -4.51 10.12
N PHE A 128 9.47 -3.18 10.04
CA PHE A 128 9.06 -2.52 8.80
C PHE A 128 10.14 -2.56 7.72
N TYR A 129 11.42 -2.60 8.09
CA TYR A 129 12.51 -2.84 7.14
C TYR A 129 12.48 -4.25 6.56
N LEU A 130 12.14 -5.27 7.37
CA LEU A 130 11.93 -6.64 6.90
C LEU A 130 10.76 -6.70 5.91
N ILE A 131 9.61 -6.10 6.25
CA ILE A 131 8.46 -6.02 5.34
C ILE A 131 8.84 -5.35 4.03
N TYR A 132 9.55 -4.22 4.08
CA TYR A 132 10.06 -3.55 2.89
C TYR A 132 10.93 -4.46 2.02
N LYS A 133 11.88 -5.19 2.62
CA LYS A 133 12.75 -6.12 1.87
C LYS A 133 11.95 -7.26 1.21
N VAL A 134 11.04 -7.89 1.96
CA VAL A 134 10.21 -8.99 1.44
C VAL A 134 9.30 -8.48 0.33
N SER A 135 8.63 -7.35 0.53
CA SER A 135 7.77 -6.71 -0.47
C SER A 135 8.52 -6.35 -1.75
N CYS A 136 9.72 -5.77 -1.61
CA CYS A 136 10.57 -5.43 -2.74
C CYS A 136 11.03 -6.68 -3.49
N PHE A 137 11.47 -7.71 -2.76
CA PHE A 137 11.87 -9.00 -3.35
C PHE A 137 10.72 -9.64 -4.14
N LEU A 138 9.53 -9.77 -3.54
CA LEU A 138 8.35 -10.32 -4.22
C LEU A 138 7.96 -9.50 -5.45
N GLY A 139 8.00 -8.17 -5.34
CA GLY A 139 7.71 -7.27 -6.46
C GLY A 139 8.70 -7.41 -7.62
N VAL A 140 10.00 -7.48 -7.34
CA VAL A 140 11.05 -7.67 -8.36
C VAL A 140 10.93 -9.05 -9.01
N VAL A 141 10.73 -10.11 -8.22
CA VAL A 141 10.54 -11.47 -8.75
C VAL A 141 9.30 -11.55 -9.63
N GLY A 142 8.17 -10.98 -9.17
CA GLY A 142 6.95 -10.93 -9.97
C GLY A 142 7.12 -10.15 -11.27
N TYR A 143 7.83 -9.01 -11.24
CA TYR A 143 8.15 -8.25 -12.45
C TYR A 143 9.02 -9.05 -13.44
N ILE A 144 10.07 -9.72 -12.95
CA ILE A 144 10.94 -10.54 -13.78
C ILE A 144 10.13 -11.68 -14.43
N LEU A 145 9.29 -12.38 -13.68
CA LEU A 145 8.42 -13.44 -14.22
C LEU A 145 7.46 -12.92 -15.29
N MET A 146 6.88 -11.73 -15.07
CA MET A 146 6.03 -11.07 -16.06
C MET A 146 6.81 -10.77 -17.34
N MET A 147 8.02 -10.22 -17.23
CA MET A 147 8.88 -9.94 -18.39
C MET A 147 9.28 -11.22 -19.13
N LEU A 148 9.65 -12.29 -18.42
CA LEU A 148 9.95 -13.58 -19.03
C LEU A 148 8.76 -14.17 -19.78
N THR A 149 7.54 -13.96 -19.27
CA THR A 149 6.31 -14.37 -19.95
C THR A 149 6.08 -13.57 -21.24
N PHE A 150 6.30 -12.26 -21.23
CA PHE A 150 6.19 -11.44 -22.44
C PHE A 150 7.24 -11.78 -23.50
N LEU A 151 8.44 -12.21 -23.08
CA LEU A 151 9.50 -12.67 -23.97
C LEU A 151 9.27 -14.10 -24.51
N GLY A 152 8.19 -14.78 -24.10
CA GLY A 152 7.86 -16.12 -24.56
C GLY A 152 8.72 -17.23 -23.95
N VAL A 153 9.50 -16.95 -22.90
CA VAL A 153 10.34 -17.95 -22.22
C VAL A 153 9.50 -19.08 -21.63
N ASN A 154 8.27 -18.79 -21.22
CA ASN A 154 7.30 -19.77 -20.76
C ASN A 154 7.01 -20.87 -21.82
N LEU A 155 7.10 -20.52 -23.12
CA LEU A 155 6.89 -21.46 -24.23
C LEU A 155 8.05 -22.46 -24.35
N LEU A 156 9.28 -22.06 -23.97
CA LEU A 156 10.44 -22.96 -23.93
C LEU A 156 10.24 -24.09 -22.91
N PHE A 157 9.45 -23.85 -21.87
CA PHE A 157 9.09 -24.84 -20.85
C PHE A 157 7.76 -25.56 -21.15
N GLY A 158 7.15 -25.34 -22.32
CA GLY A 158 5.87 -25.94 -22.72
C GLY A 158 4.67 -25.50 -21.87
N GLN A 159 4.79 -24.38 -21.14
CA GLN A 159 3.74 -23.90 -20.23
C GLN A 159 2.92 -22.76 -20.87
N LYS A 160 1.61 -22.74 -20.60
CA LYS A 160 0.71 -21.70 -21.11
C LYS A 160 1.09 -20.34 -20.49
N PRO A 161 1.14 -19.24 -21.29
CA PRO A 161 1.47 -17.90 -20.78
C PRO A 161 0.59 -17.46 -19.61
N GLN A 162 -0.69 -17.85 -19.61
CA GLN A 162 -1.66 -17.49 -18.57
C GLN A 162 -1.20 -17.88 -17.17
N GLN A 163 -0.68 -19.10 -16.99
CA GLN A 163 -0.29 -19.59 -15.65
C GLN A 163 0.88 -18.79 -15.07
N TRP A 164 1.86 -18.45 -15.91
CA TRP A 164 2.99 -17.64 -15.49
C TRP A 164 2.58 -16.20 -15.20
N MET A 165 1.68 -15.64 -16.00
CA MET A 165 1.12 -14.31 -15.78
C MET A 165 0.34 -14.24 -14.45
N ASP A 166 -0.49 -15.25 -14.16
CA ASP A 166 -1.26 -15.31 -12.90
C ASP A 166 -0.33 -15.34 -11.68
N VAL A 167 0.74 -16.13 -11.73
CA VAL A 167 1.75 -16.19 -10.65
C VAL A 167 2.51 -14.85 -10.54
N ALA A 168 2.91 -14.27 -11.67
CA ALA A 168 3.62 -13.00 -11.70
C ALA A 168 2.77 -11.86 -11.11
N LEU A 169 1.50 -11.77 -11.50
CA LEU A 169 0.54 -10.79 -10.99
C LEU A 169 0.24 -11.00 -9.51
N MET A 170 0.14 -12.26 -9.04
CA MET A 170 -0.04 -12.55 -7.62
C MET A 170 1.15 -12.08 -6.78
N LEU A 171 2.38 -12.34 -7.22
CA LEU A 171 3.60 -11.92 -6.54
C LEU A 171 3.74 -10.39 -6.53
N LEU A 172 3.46 -9.74 -7.66
CA LEU A 172 3.42 -8.28 -7.76
C LEU A 172 2.38 -7.68 -6.81
N PHE A 173 1.16 -8.24 -6.80
CA PHE A 173 0.09 -7.78 -5.92
C PHE A 173 0.50 -7.92 -4.46
N TYR A 174 1.03 -9.06 -4.02
CA TYR A 174 1.47 -9.25 -2.62
C TYR A 174 2.61 -8.31 -2.26
N GLY A 175 3.61 -8.17 -3.13
CA GLY A 175 4.75 -7.27 -2.92
C GLY A 175 4.30 -5.82 -2.72
N LEU A 176 3.47 -5.33 -3.65
CA LEU A 176 2.98 -3.95 -3.62
C LEU A 176 1.98 -3.72 -2.48
N TYR A 177 1.00 -4.61 -2.29
CA TYR A 177 -0.05 -4.46 -1.28
C TYR A 177 0.51 -4.41 0.15
N PHE A 178 1.29 -5.43 0.55
CA PHE A 178 1.93 -5.44 1.88
C PHE A 178 3.00 -4.35 2.00
N GLY A 179 3.60 -3.92 0.88
CA GLY A 179 4.54 -2.81 0.83
C GLY A 179 3.87 -1.46 1.16
N VAL A 180 2.68 -1.19 0.61
CA VAL A 180 1.88 -0.01 0.95
C VAL A 180 1.46 -0.06 2.43
N LEU A 181 0.89 -1.18 2.87
CA LEU A 181 0.42 -1.33 4.26
C LEU A 181 1.58 -1.15 5.27
N GLY A 182 2.70 -1.81 5.04
CA GLY A 182 3.88 -1.70 5.89
C GLY A 182 4.38 -0.26 5.98
N ARG A 183 4.38 0.48 4.86
CA ARG A 183 4.79 1.88 4.81
C ARG A 183 3.85 2.80 5.59
N ASP A 184 2.54 2.64 5.42
CA ASP A 184 1.55 3.51 6.06
C ASP A 184 1.53 3.28 7.59
N VAL A 185 1.64 2.03 8.04
CA VAL A 185 1.75 1.72 9.47
C VAL A 185 3.08 2.14 10.06
N ALA A 186 4.19 2.05 9.31
CA ALA A 186 5.49 2.52 9.76
C ALA A 186 5.46 4.03 10.09
N GLU A 187 4.79 4.82 9.24
CA GLU A 187 4.59 6.25 9.45
C GLU A 187 3.72 6.51 10.70
N TYR A 188 2.62 5.77 10.85
CA TYR A 188 1.76 5.83 12.04
C TYR A 188 2.52 5.49 13.34
N CYS A 189 3.29 4.40 13.35
CA CYS A 189 4.08 3.99 14.51
C CYS A 189 5.13 5.05 14.85
N THR A 190 5.78 5.63 13.83
CA THR A 190 6.77 6.70 14.05
C THR A 190 6.13 7.95 14.65
N ASP A 191 4.91 8.31 14.25
CA ASP A 191 4.16 9.41 14.90
C ASP A 191 3.84 9.13 16.37
N LYS A 192 3.44 7.90 16.69
CA LYS A 192 3.19 7.50 18.08
C LYS A 192 4.48 7.52 18.92
N MET A 193 5.58 7.06 18.34
CA MET A 193 6.89 7.12 18.98
C MET A 193 7.34 8.57 19.20
N ALA A 194 7.24 9.42 18.19
CA ALA A 194 7.54 10.85 18.27
C ALA A 194 6.76 11.54 19.40
N ALA A 195 5.47 11.24 19.52
CA ALA A 195 4.61 11.79 20.56
C ALA A 195 4.96 11.30 21.98
N SER A 196 5.54 10.10 22.13
CA SER A 196 5.97 9.58 23.42
C SER A 196 7.40 10.00 23.81
N ILE A 197 8.22 10.39 22.84
CA ILE A 197 9.58 10.88 23.07
C ILE A 197 9.53 12.23 23.81
N GLY A 198 8.58 13.11 23.44
CA GLY A 198 8.12 14.19 24.32
C GLY A 198 9.12 15.31 24.65
N TYR A 199 10.27 15.42 23.97
CA TYR A 199 11.28 16.46 24.24
C TYR A 199 10.85 17.91 23.91
N TYR A 200 9.59 18.13 23.49
CA TYR A 200 9.06 19.47 23.23
C TYR A 200 7.57 19.60 23.59
N THR A 201 7.25 20.67 24.30
CA THR A 201 5.91 21.27 24.44
C THR A 201 5.92 22.61 23.70
N GLN A 202 4.79 23.00 23.08
CA GLN A 202 4.65 24.31 22.39
C GLN A 202 4.82 25.51 23.36
N GLU A 203 4.88 25.24 24.67
CA GLU A 203 4.92 26.21 25.78
C GLU A 203 6.33 26.44 26.35
N GLY A 204 7.38 25.97 25.66
CA GLY A 204 8.75 26.47 25.86
C GLY A 204 9.59 25.82 26.96
N MET A 205 9.02 25.10 27.93
CA MET A 205 9.81 24.31 28.89
C MET A 205 9.87 22.82 28.49
N PRO A 206 11.05 22.29 28.10
CA PRO A 206 11.21 20.87 27.81
C PRO A 206 10.97 20.05 29.08
N THR A 207 10.05 19.09 29.02
CA THR A 207 9.71 18.21 30.16
C THR A 207 10.81 17.17 30.47
N ARG A 208 11.80 17.02 29.58
CA ARG A 208 12.97 16.15 29.75
C ARG A 208 14.22 16.82 29.16
N GLN A 209 15.26 16.98 29.97
CA GLN A 209 16.61 17.23 29.46
C GLN A 209 17.22 15.90 28.99
N LEU A 210 17.83 15.92 27.80
CA LEU A 210 18.52 14.75 27.24
C LEU A 210 20.00 14.84 27.61
N ASP A 211 20.53 13.85 28.31
CA ASP A 211 21.97 13.73 28.53
C ASP A 211 22.70 13.60 27.20
N SER A 212 23.85 14.26 27.06
CA SER A 212 24.60 14.32 25.80
C SER A 212 25.04 12.94 25.28
N ASN A 213 25.04 11.91 26.13
CA ASN A 213 25.43 10.55 25.78
C ASN A 213 24.24 9.59 25.56
N VAL A 214 23.01 10.08 25.37
CA VAL A 214 21.81 9.25 25.17
C VAL A 214 21.15 9.55 23.83
N CYS A 215 20.81 8.50 23.08
CA CYS A 215 20.10 8.65 21.81
C CYS A 215 18.64 9.06 22.06
N ALA A 216 18.22 10.23 21.56
CA ALA A 216 16.85 10.73 21.75
C ALA A 216 15.74 9.88 21.10
N VAL A 217 16.09 8.96 20.18
CA VAL A 217 15.09 8.10 19.53
C VAL A 217 14.80 6.86 20.37
N CYS A 218 15.85 6.16 20.83
CA CYS A 218 15.70 4.89 21.56
C CYS A 218 15.95 5.00 23.06
N GLY A 219 16.51 6.10 23.57
CA GLY A 219 16.81 6.27 24.99
C GLY A 219 17.97 5.42 25.53
N ASN A 220 18.76 4.79 24.66
CA ASN A 220 19.97 4.04 25.05
C ASN A 220 21.21 4.94 24.98
N GLN A 221 22.24 4.59 25.77
CA GLN A 221 23.53 5.26 25.74
C GLN A 221 24.23 5.10 24.40
N LEU A 222 24.92 6.15 23.95
CA LEU A 222 25.81 6.17 22.80
C LEU A 222 27.17 5.63 23.27
N LEU A 223 27.55 4.45 22.80
CA LEU A 223 28.79 3.78 23.25
C LEU A 223 30.02 4.15 22.42
N VAL A 224 29.83 4.85 21.31
CA VAL A 224 30.85 5.08 20.28
C VAL A 224 30.81 6.54 19.86
N ASN A 225 31.97 7.18 19.78
CA ASN A 225 32.08 8.55 19.31
C ASN A 225 31.88 8.66 17.78
N VAL A 226 31.49 9.84 17.31
CA VAL A 226 31.10 10.10 15.89
C VAL A 226 32.20 9.77 14.88
N ASN A 227 33.47 9.73 15.31
CA ASN A 227 34.63 9.51 14.47
C ASN A 227 35.23 8.10 14.58
N GLU A 228 34.62 7.23 15.39
CA GLU A 228 35.09 5.86 15.60
C GLU A 228 34.10 4.87 14.98
N GLU A 229 34.62 3.86 14.29
CA GLU A 229 33.78 2.75 13.85
C GLU A 229 33.42 1.90 15.06
N GLY A 230 32.11 1.81 15.32
CA GLY A 230 31.59 1.07 16.45
C GLY A 230 31.60 -0.43 16.18
N VAL A 231 32.09 -1.22 17.13
CA VAL A 231 32.04 -2.68 17.06
C VAL A 231 30.59 -3.19 17.00
N LEU A 232 29.65 -2.50 17.68
CA LEU A 232 28.23 -2.84 17.72
C LEU A 232 27.37 -1.96 16.81
N GLU A 233 27.57 -0.64 16.87
CA GLU A 233 26.84 0.32 16.05
C GLU A 233 27.55 1.67 15.99
N ASN A 234 27.47 2.33 14.83
CA ASN A 234 28.01 3.67 14.63
C ASN A 234 27.06 4.74 15.17
N THR A 235 27.63 5.91 15.48
CA THR A 235 26.88 7.11 15.80
C THR A 235 26.95 8.11 14.65
N TYR A 236 25.86 8.86 14.46
CA TYR A 236 25.74 9.85 13.39
C TYR A 236 25.36 11.20 13.99
N LYS A 237 26.14 12.24 13.62
CA LYS A 237 25.89 13.62 14.02
C LYS A 237 25.16 14.38 12.93
N LEU A 238 24.00 14.95 13.26
CA LEU A 238 23.23 15.82 12.38
C LEU A 238 23.88 17.21 12.25
N THR A 239 23.45 17.98 11.25
CA THR A 239 23.87 19.38 11.05
C THR A 239 23.53 20.27 12.24
N CYS A 240 22.41 20.00 12.90
CA CYS A 240 21.97 20.66 14.12
C CYS A 240 22.79 20.29 15.38
N GLY A 241 23.85 19.48 15.24
CA GLY A 241 24.74 19.09 16.32
C GLY A 241 24.31 17.88 17.14
N HIS A 242 23.05 17.44 17.05
CA HIS A 242 22.54 16.28 17.79
C HIS A 242 23.08 14.94 17.27
N VAL A 243 23.44 14.05 18.19
CA VAL A 243 24.03 12.73 17.91
C VAL A 243 23.02 11.61 18.18
N PHE A 244 22.97 10.64 17.28
CA PHE A 244 22.06 9.49 17.37
C PHE A 244 22.78 8.20 16.97
N HIS A 245 22.21 7.05 17.33
CA HIS A 245 22.57 5.81 16.66
C HIS A 245 22.23 5.88 15.18
N GLU A 246 23.17 5.48 14.32
CA GLU A 246 22.99 5.49 12.86
C GLU A 246 21.71 4.74 12.45
N PHE A 247 21.47 3.58 13.05
CA PHE A 247 20.27 2.79 12.80
C PHE A 247 18.98 3.52 13.18
N CYS A 248 18.97 4.21 14.32
CA CYS A 248 17.78 4.91 14.82
C CYS A 248 17.43 6.13 13.96
N ILE A 249 18.43 6.92 13.55
CA ILE A 249 18.20 8.10 12.71
C ILE A 249 17.85 7.71 11.27
N ARG A 250 18.46 6.64 10.72
CA ARG A 250 18.06 6.07 9.43
C ARG A 250 16.62 5.56 9.49
N GLY A 251 16.24 4.83 10.55
CA GLY A 251 14.86 4.37 10.75
C GLY A 251 13.86 5.54 10.80
N TRP A 252 14.19 6.58 11.54
CA TRP A 252 13.36 7.79 11.64
C TRP A 252 13.15 8.48 10.28
N CYS A 253 14.23 8.69 9.52
CA CYS A 253 14.19 9.39 8.24
C CYS A 253 13.59 8.54 7.10
N ILE A 254 13.94 7.25 7.02
CA ILE A 254 13.57 6.37 5.91
C ILE A 254 12.24 5.67 6.17
N VAL A 255 12.15 4.93 7.28
CA VAL A 255 10.99 4.09 7.61
C VAL A 255 9.83 4.97 8.08
N GLY A 256 10.12 5.95 8.94
CA GLY A 256 9.12 6.89 9.45
C GLY A 256 8.86 8.12 8.59
N LYS A 257 9.62 8.32 7.49
CA LYS A 257 9.60 9.51 6.62
C LYS A 257 9.73 10.85 7.35
N LYS A 258 10.33 10.89 8.53
CA LYS A 258 10.48 12.13 9.27
C LYS A 258 11.78 12.81 8.86
N GLN A 259 11.68 13.86 8.06
CA GLN A 259 12.84 14.63 7.56
C GLN A 259 13.29 15.74 8.52
N THR A 260 12.99 15.60 9.81
CA THR A 260 13.30 16.58 10.85
C THR A 260 13.98 15.91 12.02
N CYS A 261 14.87 16.62 12.70
CA CYS A 261 15.55 16.13 13.89
C CYS A 261 14.51 15.73 14.96
N PRO A 262 14.58 14.52 15.54
CA PRO A 262 13.68 14.09 16.61
C PRO A 262 13.66 15.03 17.82
N TYR A 263 14.75 15.78 18.04
CA TYR A 263 14.92 16.69 19.17
C TYR A 263 14.55 18.14 18.80
N CYS A 264 15.32 18.80 17.93
CA CYS A 264 15.13 20.23 17.61
C CYS A 264 14.18 20.51 16.43
N LYS A 265 13.67 19.48 15.74
CA LYS A 265 12.85 19.58 14.52
C LYS A 265 13.47 20.35 13.33
N GLU A 266 14.74 20.69 13.40
CA GLU A 266 15.48 21.22 12.26
C GLU A 266 15.49 20.20 11.10
N LYS A 267 15.37 20.68 9.87
CA LYS A 267 15.38 19.80 8.69
C LYS A 267 16.74 19.10 8.56
N VAL A 268 16.69 17.80 8.33
CA VAL A 268 17.89 16.98 8.17
C VAL A 268 18.32 16.98 6.71
N ASP A 269 19.62 17.19 6.45
CA ASP A 269 20.17 17.03 5.10
C ASP A 269 20.33 15.54 4.76
N LEU A 270 19.32 15.01 4.07
CA LEU A 270 19.28 13.62 3.61
C LEU A 270 20.39 13.31 2.60
N LYS A 271 20.90 14.30 1.84
CA LYS A 271 21.95 14.05 0.84
C LYS A 271 23.27 13.64 1.48
N ARG A 272 23.58 14.21 2.65
CA ARG A 272 24.80 13.89 3.41
C ARG A 272 24.69 12.55 4.15
N MET A 273 23.48 12.17 4.59
CA MET A 273 23.22 10.87 5.23
C MET A 273 23.27 9.69 4.25
N PHE A 274 22.86 9.89 2.99
CA PHE A 274 22.82 8.85 1.97
C PHE A 274 23.94 9.08 0.95
N THR A 275 25.14 8.62 1.28
CA THR A 275 26.30 8.66 0.39
C THR A 275 26.11 7.80 -0.87
N ASN A 276 25.31 6.74 -0.78
CA ASN A 276 24.98 5.92 -1.94
C ASN A 276 23.72 6.45 -2.66
N PRO A 277 23.81 6.85 -3.96
CA PRO A 277 22.65 7.25 -4.75
C PRO A 277 21.52 6.21 -4.80
N TRP A 278 21.88 4.93 -4.67
CA TRP A 278 20.96 3.78 -4.66
C TRP A 278 20.19 3.61 -3.34
N ASP A 279 20.61 4.28 -2.25
CA ASP A 279 19.90 4.27 -0.95
C ASP A 279 18.77 5.29 -0.88
N ARG A 280 18.60 6.12 -1.93
CA ARG A 280 17.49 7.07 -1.98
C ARG A 280 16.19 6.28 -2.14
N PRO A 281 15.19 6.47 -1.26
CA PRO A 281 13.87 5.89 -1.47
C PRO A 281 13.32 6.46 -2.79
N HIS A 282 13.40 5.66 -3.85
CA HIS A 282 13.07 6.08 -5.21
C HIS A 282 11.70 6.79 -5.21
N ILE A 283 11.69 8.04 -5.66
CA ILE A 283 10.46 8.85 -5.78
C ILE A 283 9.39 8.08 -6.58
N LEU A 284 9.84 7.33 -7.60
CA LEU A 284 9.04 6.41 -8.41
C LEU A 284 8.32 5.35 -7.57
N TYR A 285 8.99 4.75 -6.58
CA TYR A 285 8.37 3.79 -5.67
C TYR A 285 7.31 4.48 -4.79
N GLY A 286 7.56 5.72 -4.35
CA GLY A 286 6.55 6.52 -3.66
C GLY A 286 5.29 6.76 -4.50
N GLN A 287 5.47 7.19 -5.75
CA GLN A 287 4.35 7.43 -6.69
C GLN A 287 3.60 6.15 -7.01
N LEU A 288 4.30 5.03 -7.24
CA LEU A 288 3.68 3.73 -7.50
C LEU A 288 2.78 3.30 -6.33
N LEU A 289 3.23 3.47 -5.09
CA LEU A 289 2.42 3.13 -3.91
C LEU A 289 1.18 4.05 -3.79
N ASP A 290 1.27 5.32 -4.16
CA ASP A 290 0.12 6.23 -4.23
C ASP A 290 -0.92 5.75 -5.26
N TRP A 291 -0.49 5.26 -6.42
CA TRP A 291 -1.37 4.64 -7.43
C TRP A 291 -2.07 3.39 -6.89
N ILE A 292 -1.34 2.53 -6.17
CA ILE A 292 -1.93 1.32 -5.57
C ILE A 292 -2.99 1.67 -4.53
N ARG A 293 -2.80 2.73 -3.72
CA ARG A 293 -3.86 3.19 -2.81
C ARG A 293 -5.11 3.62 -3.57
N TRP A 294 -4.96 4.29 -4.70
CA TRP A 294 -6.09 4.68 -5.52
C TRP A 294 -6.81 3.45 -6.11
N LEU A 295 -6.07 2.50 -6.68
CA LEU A 295 -6.60 1.29 -7.29
C LEU A 295 -7.31 0.36 -6.28
N VAL A 296 -6.71 0.13 -5.12
CA VAL A 296 -7.17 -0.90 -4.17
C VAL A 296 -8.19 -0.36 -3.17
N ALA A 297 -8.06 0.89 -2.72
CA ALA A 297 -8.99 1.47 -1.76
C ALA A 297 -10.03 2.39 -2.41
N TRP A 298 -9.60 3.37 -3.21
CA TRP A 298 -10.50 4.41 -3.70
C TRP A 298 -11.39 3.95 -4.85
N GLN A 299 -10.86 3.20 -5.82
CA GLN A 299 -11.66 2.74 -6.95
C GLN A 299 -12.87 1.89 -6.51
N PRO A 300 -12.74 0.86 -5.63
CA PRO A 300 -13.91 0.12 -5.14
C PRO A 300 -14.92 1.00 -4.40
N LEU A 301 -14.47 1.98 -3.61
CA LEU A 301 -15.36 2.91 -2.92
C LEU A 301 -16.14 3.80 -3.89
N ILE A 302 -15.49 4.28 -4.94
CA ILE A 302 -16.14 5.12 -5.95
C ILE A 302 -17.12 4.30 -6.80
N LEU A 303 -16.77 3.05 -7.14
CA LEU A 303 -17.68 2.15 -7.85
C LEU A 303 -18.90 1.81 -7.02
N PHE A 304 -18.72 1.55 -5.72
CA PHE A 304 -19.82 1.31 -4.79
C PHE A 304 -20.73 2.54 -4.67
N LEU A 305 -20.16 3.74 -4.62
CA LEU A 305 -20.92 4.99 -4.63
C LEU A 305 -21.71 5.15 -5.93
N ALA A 306 -21.09 4.90 -7.09
CA ALA A 306 -21.75 4.99 -8.39
C ALA A 306 -22.91 3.98 -8.51
N GLN A 307 -22.72 2.75 -8.03
CA GLN A 307 -23.80 1.75 -7.95
C GLN A 307 -24.94 2.21 -7.04
N GLY A 308 -24.63 2.75 -5.85
CA GLY A 308 -25.64 3.31 -4.96
C GLY A 308 -26.44 4.47 -5.59
N ILE A 309 -25.77 5.31 -6.39
CA ILE A 309 -26.44 6.38 -7.15
C ILE A 309 -27.35 5.78 -8.23
N ASN A 310 -26.88 4.80 -9.01
CA ASN A 310 -27.68 4.13 -10.04
C ASN A 310 -28.92 3.45 -9.43
N TRP A 311 -28.76 2.77 -8.30
CA TRP A 311 -29.87 2.17 -7.55
C TRP A 311 -30.89 3.23 -7.10
N LEU A 312 -30.43 4.38 -6.59
CA LEU A 312 -31.30 5.49 -6.19
C LEU A 312 -32.12 6.06 -7.36
N PHE A 313 -31.53 6.11 -8.54
CA PHE A 313 -32.20 6.55 -9.77
C PHE A 313 -33.06 5.45 -10.41
N GLY A 314 -33.12 4.24 -9.83
CA GLY A 314 -33.88 3.11 -10.38
C GLY A 314 -33.35 2.64 -11.73
N LEU A 315 -32.05 2.84 -11.99
CA LEU A 315 -31.42 2.52 -13.26
C LEU A 315 -30.91 1.07 -13.31
N GLU A 316 -31.01 0.27 -12.24
CA GLU A 316 -30.55 -1.14 -12.19
C GLU A 316 -31.52 -2.16 -12.77
#